data_AF-A0A973ILC3-F1
#
_entry.id   AF-A0A973ILC3-F1
#
_cell.length_a   1.000
_cell.length_b   1.000
_cell.length_c   1.000
_cell.angle_alpha   90.00
_cell.angle_beta   90.00
_cell.angle_gamma   90.00
#
_symmetry.space_group_name_H-M   'P 1'
#
loop_
_entity.id
_entity.type
_entity.pdbx_description
1 polymer ?
#
loop_
_entity_poly.entity_id
_entity_poly.type
_entity_poly.pdbx_seq_one_letter_code
_entity_poly.pdbx_strand_id
1 'polypeptide(L)'
;SAGKGGMIRSIQERVSHRIFRSVALPKPSTEEASQWYFQRYVSHFPSAGELVLFDRSWYNRAGVERVMGFCSEAELARFFRNTPDFERSVVSSGIRLLKYWLEIDPEVQHERLTERLQDPRKYWKLSPMDLESQPRWYAYSRARDDMFHHTHTVDAPWHIVPSNDQQRARLNCISHLLDQFPYEQDDYESLPISEIPGLDQSEAYDDRASLQQLPTVPQRY
;
A
#
# COMPACT_ATOMS: atom_id res chain seq x y z
N SER A 1 -3.13 -4.19 -15.38
CA SER A 1 -2.62 -4.09 -13.99
C SER A 1 -3.76 -3.80 -13.01
N ALA A 2 -3.71 -4.32 -11.77
CA ALA A 2 -4.84 -4.30 -10.83
C ALA A 2 -5.12 -2.94 -10.13
N GLY A 3 -4.15 -2.02 -10.06
CA GLY A 3 -4.39 -0.66 -9.55
C GLY A 3 -3.99 -0.37 -8.10
N LYS A 4 -3.17 -1.22 -7.45
CA LYS A 4 -2.68 -1.05 -6.07
C LYS A 4 -2.15 0.34 -5.72
N GLY A 5 -1.19 0.87 -6.50
CA GLY A 5 -0.64 2.20 -6.22
C GLY A 5 -1.67 3.33 -6.34
N GLY A 6 -2.67 3.18 -7.20
CA GLY A 6 -3.80 4.13 -7.26
C GLY A 6 -4.71 4.04 -6.05
N MET A 7 -4.96 2.83 -5.55
CA MET A 7 -5.71 2.58 -4.31
C MET A 7 -5.04 3.24 -3.10
N ILE A 8 -3.75 2.95 -2.89
CA ILE A 8 -2.97 3.50 -1.77
C ILE A 8 -2.95 5.01 -1.84
N ARG A 9 -2.70 5.58 -3.03
CA ARG A 9 -2.74 7.02 -3.23
C ARG A 9 -4.10 7.61 -2.83
N SER A 10 -5.21 7.03 -3.26
CA SER A 10 -6.54 7.53 -2.91
C SER A 10 -6.85 7.46 -1.41
N ILE A 11 -6.35 6.45 -0.70
CA ILE A 11 -6.45 6.39 0.77
C ILE A 11 -5.61 7.51 1.41
N GLN A 12 -4.41 7.78 0.88
CA GLN A 12 -3.47 8.73 1.46
C GLN A 12 -3.70 10.20 1.06
N GLU A 13 -4.50 10.48 0.03
CA GLU A 13 -4.65 11.82 -0.56
C GLU A 13 -5.27 12.86 0.39
N ARG A 14 -6.02 12.43 1.42
CA ARG A 14 -6.80 13.32 2.30
C ARG A 14 -6.55 13.06 3.79
N VAL A 15 -5.40 12.53 4.14
CA VAL A 15 -5.04 12.15 5.52
C VAL A 15 -3.67 12.67 5.90
N SER A 16 -3.39 12.72 7.21
CA SER A 16 -2.06 13.08 7.70
C SER A 16 -1.04 11.99 7.33
N HIS A 17 -0.04 12.35 6.53
CA HIS A 17 1.06 11.45 6.17
C HIS A 17 1.95 11.05 7.36
N ARG A 18 1.85 11.75 8.50
CA ARG A 18 2.53 11.36 9.74
C ARG A 18 1.90 10.12 10.37
N ILE A 19 0.59 9.94 10.16
CA ILE A 19 -0.20 8.84 10.70
C ILE A 19 -0.36 7.73 9.65
N PHE A 20 -0.60 8.12 8.40
CA PHE A 20 -0.81 7.21 7.27
C PHE A 20 0.46 7.10 6.43
N ARG A 21 1.19 6.00 6.58
CA ARG A 21 2.40 5.72 5.82
C ARG A 21 2.25 4.52 4.91
N SER A 22 2.96 4.56 3.77
CA SER A 22 3.00 3.47 2.80
C SER A 22 4.36 2.79 2.82
N VAL A 23 4.38 1.46 2.70
CA VAL A 23 5.59 0.65 2.66
C VAL A 23 5.61 -0.09 1.32
N ALA A 24 6.62 0.19 0.49
CA ALA A 24 6.83 -0.44 -0.80
C ALA A 24 8.27 -0.98 -0.85
N LEU A 25 8.48 -2.18 -0.33
CA LEU A 25 9.83 -2.76 -0.22
C LEU A 25 10.35 -3.22 -1.58
N PRO A 26 11.62 -2.93 -1.92
CA PRO A 26 12.26 -3.49 -3.09
C PRO A 26 12.56 -4.98 -2.90
N LYS A 27 13.17 -5.59 -3.92
CA LYS A 27 13.77 -6.93 -3.81
C LYS A 27 14.65 -7.00 -2.55
N PRO A 28 14.60 -8.10 -1.77
CA PRO A 28 15.45 -8.24 -0.59
C PRO A 28 16.93 -8.16 -0.96
N SER A 29 17.72 -7.51 -0.10
CA SER A 29 19.18 -7.57 -0.15
C SER A 29 19.69 -8.98 0.17
N THR A 30 20.97 -9.26 -0.06
CA THR A 30 21.58 -10.54 0.31
C THR A 30 21.45 -10.82 1.81
N GLU A 31 21.52 -9.78 2.64
CA GLU A 31 21.35 -9.88 4.09
C GLU A 31 19.89 -10.15 4.45
N GLU A 32 18.93 -9.39 3.90
CA GLU A 32 17.50 -9.63 4.14
C GLU A 32 17.05 -11.02 3.66
N ALA A 33 17.70 -11.56 2.63
CA ALA A 33 17.44 -12.91 2.12
C ALA A 33 17.95 -14.02 3.05
N SER A 34 18.94 -13.76 3.91
CA SER A 34 19.45 -14.72 4.90
C SER A 34 18.74 -14.62 6.26
N GLN A 35 17.92 -13.60 6.45
CA GLN A 35 17.12 -13.37 7.66
C GLN A 35 15.85 -14.22 7.69
N TRP A 36 15.17 -14.17 8.83
CA TRP A 36 13.80 -14.66 8.90
C TRP A 36 12.90 -13.86 7.95
N TYR A 37 12.13 -14.55 7.09
CA TYR A 37 11.41 -13.91 5.98
C TYR A 37 10.51 -12.74 6.38
N PHE A 38 9.86 -12.81 7.55
CA PHE A 38 8.97 -11.76 8.04
C PHE A 38 9.72 -10.58 8.68
N GLN A 39 10.99 -10.73 9.05
CA GLN A 39 11.77 -9.75 9.82
C GLN A 39 11.77 -8.37 9.17
N ARG A 40 12.02 -8.31 7.85
CA ARG A 40 12.03 -7.05 7.09
C ARG A 40 10.66 -6.37 6.97
N TYR A 41 9.58 -7.09 7.22
CA TYR A 41 8.22 -6.53 7.19
C TYR A 41 7.82 -6.02 8.57
N VAL A 42 8.18 -6.77 9.63
CA VAL A 42 7.90 -6.42 11.03
C VAL A 42 8.54 -5.08 11.42
N SER A 43 9.72 -4.75 10.88
CA SER A 43 10.36 -3.44 11.07
C SER A 43 9.51 -2.25 10.62
N HIS A 44 8.44 -2.48 9.85
CA HIS A 44 7.54 -1.45 9.37
C HIS A 44 6.14 -1.52 10.00
N PHE A 45 5.93 -2.29 11.06
CA PHE A 45 4.61 -2.38 11.69
C PHE A 45 4.19 -1.07 12.37
N PRO A 46 2.87 -0.79 12.43
CA PRO A 46 2.37 0.43 13.04
C PRO A 46 2.71 0.50 14.53
N SER A 47 3.03 1.70 15.00
CA SER A 47 2.86 2.07 16.41
C SER A 47 1.40 2.41 16.70
N ALA A 48 1.04 2.57 17.98
CA ALA A 48 -0.30 2.97 18.37
C ALA A 48 -0.72 4.28 17.66
N GLY A 49 -1.90 4.25 17.03
CA GLY A 49 -2.43 5.38 16.27
C GLY A 49 -1.93 5.49 14.82
N GLU A 50 -0.97 4.68 14.38
CA GLU A 50 -0.51 4.67 12.98
C GLU A 50 -1.36 3.74 12.09
N LEU A 51 -1.47 4.10 10.82
CA LEU A 51 -1.97 3.23 9.75
C LEU A 51 -0.87 3.00 8.70
N VAL A 52 -0.59 1.72 8.41
CA VAL A 52 0.46 1.33 7.47
C VAL A 52 -0.13 0.59 6.29
N LEU A 53 0.06 1.14 5.09
CA LEU A 53 -0.36 0.56 3.81
C LEU A 53 0.81 -0.16 3.14
N PHE A 54 0.73 -1.47 3.03
CA PHE A 54 1.74 -2.27 2.33
C PHE A 54 1.44 -2.36 0.81
N ASP A 55 2.24 -1.71 -0.04
CA ASP A 55 2.23 -1.94 -1.49
C ASP A 55 3.02 -3.21 -1.81
N ARG A 56 2.29 -4.32 -1.82
CA ARG A 56 2.82 -5.69 -1.61
C ARG A 56 3.32 -5.89 -0.18
N SER A 57 3.39 -7.14 0.23
CA SER A 57 3.70 -7.54 1.61
C SER A 57 4.47 -8.85 1.61
N TRP A 58 4.49 -9.56 2.75
CA TRP A 58 5.04 -10.92 2.86
C TRP A 58 4.37 -11.91 1.89
N TYR A 59 3.21 -11.59 1.34
CA TYR A 59 2.57 -12.39 0.29
C TYR A 59 3.30 -12.40 -1.05
N ASN A 60 4.41 -11.66 -1.21
CA ASN A 60 5.32 -11.84 -2.34
C ASN A 60 5.75 -13.30 -2.51
N ARG A 61 5.98 -14.04 -1.41
CA ARG A 61 6.35 -15.46 -1.43
C ARG A 61 5.29 -16.33 -2.10
N ALA A 62 4.04 -16.15 -1.72
CA ALA A 62 2.92 -16.92 -2.25
C ALA A 62 2.50 -16.52 -3.67
N GLY A 63 2.97 -15.37 -4.17
CA GLY A 63 2.65 -14.86 -5.50
C GLY A 63 3.86 -14.88 -6.44
N VAL A 64 4.56 -13.74 -6.51
CA VAL A 64 5.63 -13.52 -7.49
C VAL A 64 6.83 -14.44 -7.28
N GLU A 65 7.26 -14.69 -6.04
CA GLU A 65 8.42 -15.55 -5.79
C GLU A 65 8.13 -16.99 -6.23
N ARG A 66 6.94 -17.51 -5.93
CA ARG A 66 6.49 -18.82 -6.40
C ARG A 66 6.45 -18.91 -7.92
N VAL A 67 5.73 -18.01 -8.60
CA VAL A 67 5.49 -18.10 -10.05
C VAL A 67 6.76 -17.87 -10.87
N MET A 68 7.69 -17.07 -10.34
CA MET A 68 8.96 -16.76 -11.00
C MET A 68 10.13 -17.62 -10.53
N GLY A 69 9.91 -18.54 -9.57
CA GLY A 69 10.96 -19.44 -9.07
C GLY A 69 12.02 -18.75 -8.20
N PHE A 70 11.66 -17.68 -7.49
CA PHE A 70 12.55 -16.98 -6.55
C PHE A 70 12.53 -17.55 -5.14
N CYS A 71 11.66 -18.52 -4.86
CA CYS A 71 11.69 -19.31 -3.64
C CYS A 71 11.59 -20.80 -3.96
N SER A 72 12.19 -21.64 -3.13
CA SER A 72 12.03 -23.09 -3.20
C SER A 72 10.65 -23.55 -2.69
N GLU A 73 10.22 -24.74 -3.11
CA GLU A 73 8.99 -25.36 -2.61
C GLU A 73 9.01 -25.54 -1.07
N ALA A 74 10.18 -25.82 -0.49
CA ALA A 74 10.35 -25.94 0.95
C ALA A 74 10.12 -24.60 1.68
N GLU A 75 10.59 -23.50 1.10
CA GLU A 75 10.35 -22.15 1.64
C GLU A 75 8.90 -21.72 1.51
N LEU A 76 8.26 -22.03 0.39
CA LEU A 76 6.85 -21.77 0.16
C LEU A 76 5.97 -22.56 1.14
N ALA A 77 6.23 -23.86 1.30
CA ALA A 77 5.50 -24.69 2.26
C ALA A 77 5.70 -24.20 3.70
N ARG A 78 6.92 -23.77 4.07
CA ARG A 78 7.19 -23.15 5.37
C ARG A 78 6.44 -21.82 5.53
N PHE A 79 6.35 -21.01 4.48
CA PHE A 79 5.58 -19.77 4.49
C PHE A 79 4.10 -20.05 4.75
N PHE A 80 3.47 -20.98 4.00
CA PHE A 80 2.06 -21.29 4.22
C PHE A 80 1.76 -21.84 5.61
N ARG A 81 2.67 -22.63 6.20
CA ARG A 81 2.51 -23.08 7.59
C ARG A 81 2.63 -21.93 8.60
N ASN A 82 3.59 -21.02 8.39
CA ASN A 82 3.92 -20.01 9.40
C ASN A 82 3.05 -18.74 9.31
N THR A 83 2.54 -18.39 8.12
CA THR A 83 1.81 -17.13 7.91
C THR A 83 0.55 -17.02 8.79
N PRO A 84 -0.32 -18.04 8.92
CA PRO A 84 -1.48 -17.94 9.80
C PRO A 84 -1.12 -17.67 11.27
N ASP A 85 -0.10 -18.35 11.80
CA ASP A 85 0.35 -18.18 13.19
C ASP A 85 1.01 -16.80 13.40
N PHE A 86 1.77 -16.35 12.41
CA PHE A 86 2.34 -15.00 12.39
C PHE A 86 1.22 -13.96 12.45
N GLU A 87 0.24 -14.03 11.53
CA GLU A 87 -0.87 -13.08 11.46
C GLU A 87 -1.73 -13.10 12.72
N ARG A 88 -1.97 -14.28 13.31
CA ARG A 88 -2.65 -14.40 14.60
C ARG A 88 -1.88 -13.70 15.72
N SER A 89 -0.56 -13.86 15.75
CA SER A 89 0.29 -13.17 16.73
C SER A 89 0.18 -11.64 16.57
N VAL A 90 0.17 -11.15 15.32
CA VAL A 90 -0.03 -9.72 15.00
C VAL A 90 -1.40 -9.23 15.46
N VAL A 91 -2.48 -9.96 15.16
CA VAL A 91 -3.82 -9.56 15.56
C VAL A 91 -3.98 -9.60 17.08
N SER A 92 -3.44 -10.62 17.74
CA SER A 92 -3.49 -10.77 19.20
C SER A 92 -2.74 -9.67 19.97
N SER A 93 -1.78 -8.99 19.34
CA SER A 93 -1.08 -7.86 19.94
C SER A 93 -1.86 -6.54 19.87
N GLY A 94 -3.04 -6.55 19.24
CA GLY A 94 -3.91 -5.38 19.09
C GLY A 94 -3.81 -4.68 17.73
N ILE A 95 -2.99 -5.18 16.81
CA ILE A 95 -2.90 -4.64 15.44
C ILE A 95 -4.07 -5.17 14.62
N ARG A 96 -4.88 -4.27 14.03
CA ARG A 96 -5.89 -4.65 13.04
C ARG A 96 -5.21 -4.93 11.69
N LEU A 97 -5.20 -6.20 11.28
CA LEU A 97 -4.63 -6.62 10.01
C LEU A 97 -5.72 -6.79 8.96
N LEU A 98 -5.68 -5.98 7.90
CA LEU A 98 -6.62 -6.05 6.78
C LEU A 98 -5.89 -6.47 5.50
N LYS A 99 -6.39 -7.51 4.83
CA LYS A 99 -5.80 -8.05 3.60
C LYS A 99 -6.73 -7.87 2.41
N TYR A 100 -6.29 -7.08 1.43
CA TYR A 100 -7.06 -6.79 0.22
C TYR A 100 -6.43 -7.41 -1.02
N TRP A 101 -7.22 -8.17 -1.77
CA TRP A 101 -6.86 -8.67 -3.08
C TRP A 101 -7.66 -7.94 -4.15
N LEU A 102 -6.97 -7.19 -5.01
CA LEU A 102 -7.61 -6.47 -6.12
C LEU A 102 -7.75 -7.44 -7.29
N GLU A 103 -8.98 -7.92 -7.50
CA GLU A 103 -9.30 -8.87 -8.58
C GLU A 103 -9.59 -8.10 -9.88
N ILE A 104 -9.03 -8.57 -10.98
CA ILE A 104 -9.17 -7.96 -12.30
C ILE A 104 -9.28 -9.08 -13.33
N ASP A 105 -10.01 -8.83 -14.41
CA ASP A 105 -10.10 -9.77 -15.52
C ASP A 105 -8.85 -9.72 -16.41
N PRO A 106 -8.45 -10.83 -17.06
CA PRO A 106 -7.25 -10.87 -17.90
C PRO A 106 -7.30 -9.87 -19.05
N GLU A 107 -8.48 -9.66 -19.64
CA GLU A 107 -8.70 -8.71 -20.74
C GLU A 107 -8.42 -7.28 -20.28
N VAL A 108 -8.98 -6.89 -19.13
CA VAL A 108 -8.77 -5.56 -18.53
C VAL A 108 -7.31 -5.40 -18.08
N GLN A 109 -6.67 -6.47 -17.63
CA GLN A 109 -5.25 -6.43 -17.30
C GLN A 109 -4.41 -6.10 -18.53
N HIS A 110 -4.68 -6.79 -19.66
CA HIS A 110 -4.00 -6.61 -20.93
C HIS A 110 -4.20 -5.20 -21.49
N GLU A 111 -5.45 -4.73 -21.58
CA GLU A 111 -5.80 -3.38 -22.03
C GLU A 111 -4.99 -2.32 -21.28
N ARG A 112 -4.99 -2.38 -19.94
CA ARG A 112 -4.23 -1.43 -19.10
C ARG A 112 -2.71 -1.49 -19.29
N LEU A 113 -2.16 -2.63 -19.69
CA LEU A 113 -0.72 -2.73 -19.99
C LEU A 113 -0.43 -2.08 -21.35
N THR A 114 -1.29 -2.32 -22.34
CA THR A 114 -1.22 -1.69 -23.66
C THR A 114 -1.36 -0.16 -23.57
N GLU A 115 -2.32 0.35 -22.79
CA GLU A 115 -2.46 1.80 -22.55
C GLU A 115 -1.20 2.42 -21.94
N ARG A 116 -0.56 1.74 -20.98
CA ARG A 116 0.67 2.22 -20.34
C ARG A 116 1.85 2.25 -21.30
N LEU A 117 1.89 1.29 -22.21
CA LEU A 117 2.91 1.21 -23.26
C LEU A 117 2.78 2.40 -24.23
N GLN A 118 1.55 2.84 -24.49
CA GLN A 118 1.22 3.93 -25.41
C GLN A 118 1.24 5.33 -24.77
N ASP A 119 1.13 5.46 -23.43
CA ASP A 119 1.14 6.75 -22.73
C ASP A 119 2.52 7.05 -22.09
N PRO A 120 3.29 8.03 -22.62
CA PRO A 120 4.62 8.38 -22.10
C PRO A 120 4.62 8.76 -20.61
N ARG A 121 3.50 9.28 -20.07
CA ARG A 121 3.38 9.67 -18.66
C ARG A 121 3.24 8.46 -17.72
N LYS A 122 2.89 7.30 -18.27
CA LYS A 122 2.65 6.05 -17.54
C LYS A 122 3.68 4.96 -17.87
N TYR A 123 4.48 5.15 -18.91
CA TYR A 123 5.47 4.17 -19.37
C TYR A 123 6.40 3.68 -18.26
N TRP A 124 6.86 4.59 -17.38
CA TRP A 124 7.71 4.26 -16.23
C TRP A 124 7.08 3.27 -15.24
N LYS A 125 5.76 3.06 -15.29
CA LYS A 125 5.02 2.08 -14.45
C LYS A 125 5.04 0.66 -15.01
N LEU A 126 5.67 0.44 -16.17
CA LEU A 126 5.89 -0.88 -16.74
C LEU A 126 7.25 -1.41 -16.29
N SER A 127 7.26 -2.61 -15.73
CA SER A 127 8.48 -3.35 -15.44
C SER A 127 8.60 -4.57 -16.36
N PRO A 128 9.81 -5.09 -16.62
CA PRO A 128 9.99 -6.36 -17.32
C PRO A 128 9.19 -7.51 -16.68
N MET A 129 9.06 -7.49 -15.36
CA MET A 129 8.24 -8.44 -14.59
C MET A 129 6.76 -8.40 -14.98
N ASP A 130 6.21 -7.22 -15.26
CA ASP A 130 4.80 -7.09 -15.66
C ASP A 130 4.55 -7.77 -17.02
N LEU A 131 5.49 -7.68 -17.95
CA LEU A 131 5.40 -8.32 -19.26
C LEU A 131 5.51 -9.86 -19.15
N GLU A 132 6.44 -10.34 -18.33
CA GLU A 132 6.59 -11.78 -18.04
C GLU A 132 5.40 -12.37 -17.28
N SER A 133 4.67 -11.55 -16.52
CA SER A 133 3.53 -12.01 -15.72
C SER A 133 2.30 -12.35 -16.56
N GLN A 134 2.11 -11.67 -17.70
CA GLN A 134 0.93 -11.83 -18.54
C GLN A 134 0.77 -13.27 -19.10
N PRO A 135 1.77 -13.91 -19.73
CA PRO A 135 1.63 -15.29 -20.21
C PRO A 135 1.48 -16.30 -19.07
N ARG A 136 1.79 -15.91 -17.84
CA ARG A 136 1.70 -16.74 -16.63
C ARG A 136 0.40 -16.54 -15.86
N TRP A 137 -0.64 -15.95 -16.47
CA TRP A 137 -1.92 -15.64 -15.82
C TRP A 137 -2.43 -16.78 -14.92
N TYR A 138 -2.61 -17.98 -15.47
CA TYR A 138 -3.14 -19.11 -14.71
C TYR A 138 -2.20 -19.64 -13.62
N ALA A 139 -0.89 -19.43 -13.75
CA ALA A 139 0.05 -19.74 -12.68
C ALA A 139 -0.13 -18.78 -11.50
N TYR A 140 -0.35 -17.50 -11.77
CA TYR A 140 -0.73 -16.52 -10.74
C TYR A 140 -2.11 -16.80 -10.15
N SER A 141 -3.10 -17.21 -10.95
CA SER A 141 -4.43 -17.60 -10.45
C SER A 141 -4.33 -18.78 -9.46
N ARG A 142 -3.60 -19.85 -9.82
CA ARG A 142 -3.37 -20.97 -8.89
C ARG A 142 -2.60 -20.53 -7.64
N ALA A 143 -1.62 -19.66 -7.79
CA ALA A 143 -0.86 -19.11 -6.67
C ALA A 143 -1.76 -18.32 -5.70
N ARG A 144 -2.67 -17.50 -6.23
CA ARG A 144 -3.71 -16.80 -5.45
C ARG A 144 -4.65 -17.78 -4.75
N ASP A 145 -5.15 -18.78 -5.45
CA ASP A 145 -6.13 -19.72 -4.90
C ASP A 145 -5.52 -20.51 -3.72
N ASP A 146 -4.27 -20.98 -3.87
CA ASP A 146 -3.54 -21.63 -2.79
C ASP A 146 -3.25 -20.65 -1.63
N MET A 147 -2.90 -19.41 -1.94
CA MET A 147 -2.70 -18.38 -0.92
C MET A 147 -3.96 -18.20 -0.07
N PHE A 148 -5.14 -18.08 -0.69
CA PHE A 148 -6.40 -17.97 0.05
C PHE A 148 -6.70 -19.23 0.84
N HIS A 149 -6.52 -20.41 0.24
CA HIS A 149 -6.76 -21.68 0.92
C HIS A 149 -5.96 -21.81 2.23
N HIS A 150 -4.69 -21.40 2.22
CA HIS A 150 -3.82 -21.55 3.39
C HIS A 150 -3.88 -20.39 4.38
N THR A 151 -4.29 -19.19 3.95
CA THR A 151 -4.12 -17.97 4.76
C THR A 151 -5.40 -17.15 4.98
N HIS A 152 -6.53 -17.56 4.40
CA HIS A 152 -7.82 -17.00 4.79
C HIS A 152 -8.23 -17.59 6.14
N THR A 153 -8.19 -16.77 7.20
CA THR A 153 -8.54 -17.18 8.56
C THR A 153 -9.60 -16.24 9.13
N VAL A 154 -10.27 -16.67 10.22
CA VAL A 154 -11.24 -15.82 10.93
C VAL A 154 -10.53 -14.59 11.53
N ASP A 155 -9.33 -14.77 12.08
CA ASP A 155 -8.55 -13.69 12.70
C ASP A 155 -8.00 -12.67 11.68
N ALA A 156 -7.64 -13.15 10.48
CA ALA A 156 -7.09 -12.34 9.40
C ALA A 156 -7.72 -12.78 8.05
N PRO A 157 -8.94 -12.31 7.74
CA PRO A 157 -9.62 -12.65 6.51
C PRO A 157 -9.00 -11.96 5.29
N TRP A 158 -9.22 -12.56 4.12
CA TRP A 158 -8.97 -11.92 2.83
C TRP A 158 -10.24 -11.26 2.30
N HIS A 159 -10.11 -10.04 1.80
CA HIS A 159 -11.17 -9.28 1.16
C HIS A 159 -10.88 -9.11 -0.34
N ILE A 160 -11.81 -9.56 -1.18
CA ILE A 160 -11.71 -9.35 -2.63
C ILE A 160 -12.28 -7.99 -2.98
N VAL A 161 -11.51 -7.20 -3.73
CA VAL A 161 -11.92 -5.89 -4.25
C VAL A 161 -11.99 -6.00 -5.78
N PRO A 162 -13.19 -6.10 -6.37
CA PRO A 162 -13.35 -6.05 -7.83
C PRO A 162 -12.78 -4.75 -8.38
N SER A 163 -11.81 -4.86 -9.27
CA SER A 163 -10.96 -3.74 -9.68
C SER A 163 -10.97 -3.43 -11.18
N ASN A 164 -11.91 -4.02 -11.93
CA ASN A 164 -12.14 -3.71 -13.36
C ASN A 164 -12.50 -2.23 -13.57
N ASP A 165 -13.35 -1.66 -12.71
CA ASP A 165 -13.56 -0.22 -12.59
C ASP A 165 -12.70 0.32 -11.43
N GLN A 166 -11.69 1.12 -11.76
CA GLN A 166 -10.77 1.64 -10.75
C GLN A 166 -11.42 2.64 -9.79
N GLN A 167 -12.40 3.42 -10.24
CA GLN A 167 -13.05 4.42 -9.38
C GLN A 167 -13.94 3.72 -8.35
N ARG A 168 -14.78 2.79 -8.80
CA ARG A 168 -15.62 1.98 -7.91
C ARG A 168 -14.79 1.16 -6.93
N ALA A 169 -13.71 0.54 -7.40
CA ALA A 169 -12.81 -0.21 -6.54
C ALA A 169 -12.26 0.64 -5.39
N ARG A 170 -11.81 1.88 -5.69
CA ARG A 170 -11.29 2.81 -4.68
C ARG A 170 -12.35 3.18 -3.65
N LEU A 171 -13.54 3.57 -4.10
CA LEU A 171 -14.65 3.94 -3.21
C LEU A 171 -15.05 2.77 -2.31
N ASN A 172 -15.23 1.57 -2.87
CA ASN A 172 -15.61 0.38 -2.11
C ASN A 172 -14.55 -0.04 -1.10
N CYS A 173 -13.27 0.01 -1.48
CA CYS A 173 -12.17 -0.33 -0.58
C CYS A 173 -12.05 0.68 0.57
N ILE A 174 -12.18 1.98 0.29
CA ILE A 174 -12.19 3.03 1.33
C ILE A 174 -13.40 2.86 2.26
N SER A 175 -14.59 2.63 1.71
CA SER A 175 -15.80 2.37 2.52
C SER A 175 -15.58 1.17 3.43
N HIS A 176 -15.15 0.03 2.89
CA HIS A 176 -14.88 -1.16 3.68
C HIS A 176 -13.80 -0.90 4.75
N LEU A 177 -12.73 -0.18 4.41
CA LEU A 177 -11.69 0.20 5.35
C LEU A 177 -12.27 1.01 6.53
N LEU A 178 -13.11 2.00 6.26
CA LEU A 178 -13.77 2.81 7.30
C LEU A 178 -14.66 1.94 8.19
N ASP A 179 -15.41 0.99 7.61
CA ASP A 179 -16.26 0.05 8.37
C ASP A 179 -15.48 -0.85 9.34
N GLN A 180 -14.15 -1.00 9.17
CA GLN A 180 -13.32 -1.80 10.07
C GLN A 180 -12.94 -1.09 11.37
N PHE A 181 -13.23 0.20 11.49
CA PHE A 181 -12.88 1.02 12.64
C PHE A 181 -14.10 1.75 13.17
N PRO A 182 -14.27 1.83 14.50
CA PRO A 182 -15.20 2.81 15.06
C PRO A 182 -14.65 4.21 14.75
N TYR A 183 -15.48 5.05 14.13
CA TYR A 183 -15.19 6.46 13.95
C TYR A 183 -16.48 7.26 14.15
N GLU A 184 -16.32 8.49 14.64
CA GLU A 184 -17.41 9.45 14.74
C GLU A 184 -17.36 10.34 13.50
N GLN A 185 -18.53 10.69 12.99
CA GLN A 185 -18.62 11.66 11.90
C GLN A 185 -18.63 13.05 12.53
N ASP A 186 -17.49 13.74 12.46
CA ASP A 186 -17.38 15.10 12.96
C ASP A 186 -18.29 16.03 12.15
N ASP A 187 -19.03 16.89 12.85
CA ASP A 187 -19.66 18.05 12.25
C ASP A 187 -18.58 19.10 12.00
N TYR A 188 -18.20 19.28 10.74
CA TYR A 188 -17.17 20.26 10.35
C TYR A 188 -17.49 21.69 10.79
N GLU A 189 -18.78 22.03 10.98
CA GLU A 189 -19.19 23.35 11.49
C GLU A 189 -18.91 23.52 13.00
N SER A 190 -18.68 22.42 13.72
CA SER A 190 -18.41 22.41 15.16
C SER A 190 -16.93 22.42 15.54
N LEU A 191 -16.02 22.47 14.56
CA LEU A 191 -14.58 22.45 14.83
C LEU A 191 -14.14 23.69 15.62
N PRO A 192 -13.26 23.53 16.64
CA PRO A 192 -12.95 24.57 17.61
C PRO A 192 -12.12 25.75 17.06
N ILE A 193 -11.60 25.62 15.84
CA ILE A 193 -10.77 26.65 15.21
C ILE A 193 -11.67 27.47 14.28
N SER A 194 -12.21 28.57 14.82
CA SER A 194 -13.02 29.51 14.06
C SER A 194 -12.21 30.65 13.43
N GLU A 195 -11.06 31.00 14.03
CA GLU A 195 -10.23 32.13 13.61
C GLU A 195 -8.74 31.81 13.74
N ILE A 196 -7.95 32.35 12.80
CA ILE A 196 -6.49 32.33 12.88
C ILE A 196 -6.06 33.58 13.66
N PRO A 197 -5.30 33.45 14.77
CA PRO A 197 -4.81 34.59 15.50
C PRO A 197 -4.03 35.55 14.60
N GLY A 198 -4.20 36.86 14.82
CA GLY A 198 -3.38 37.88 14.18
C GLY A 198 -1.90 37.76 14.58
N LEU A 199 -1.02 38.35 13.76
CA LEU A 199 0.39 38.45 14.10
C LEU A 199 0.57 39.30 15.36
N ASP A 200 1.37 38.81 16.29
CA ASP A 200 1.87 39.63 17.40
C ASP A 200 2.87 40.67 16.85
N GLN A 201 2.67 41.94 17.18
CA GLN A 201 3.45 43.07 16.69
C GLN A 201 4.39 43.66 17.76
N SER A 202 4.44 43.08 18.96
CA SER A 202 5.24 43.63 20.07
C SER A 202 6.74 43.69 19.79
N GLU A 203 7.25 42.81 18.93
CA GLU A 203 8.66 42.72 18.52
C GLU A 203 8.86 42.85 17.00
N ALA A 204 7.96 43.57 16.32
CA ALA A 204 8.03 43.72 14.87
C ALA A 204 9.33 44.40 14.40
N TYR A 205 9.96 43.84 13.37
CA TYR A 205 11.14 44.38 12.69
C TYR A 205 11.05 44.11 11.18
N ASP A 206 11.99 44.64 10.37
CA ASP A 206 12.08 44.33 8.94
C ASP A 206 12.67 42.92 8.73
N ASP A 207 11.80 41.92 8.81
CA ASP A 207 12.11 40.50 8.64
C ASP A 207 12.59 40.15 7.22
N ARG A 208 12.30 41.00 6.23
CA ARG A 208 12.66 40.78 4.81
C ARG A 208 14.03 41.31 4.44
N ALA A 209 14.58 42.28 5.17
CA ALA A 209 15.89 42.86 4.88
C ALA A 209 17.01 41.81 4.76
N SER A 210 17.01 40.80 5.63
CA SER A 210 17.99 39.71 5.62
C SER A 210 17.78 38.72 4.46
N LEU A 211 16.53 38.50 4.06
CA LEU A 211 16.16 37.54 3.00
C LEU A 211 16.58 38.03 1.61
N GLN A 212 16.61 39.35 1.38
CA GLN A 212 17.01 39.94 0.10
C GLN A 212 18.48 39.70 -0.26
N GLN A 213 19.32 39.40 0.73
CA GLN A 213 20.74 39.10 0.52
C GLN A 213 20.99 37.63 0.19
N LEU A 214 19.96 36.77 0.33
CA LEU A 214 20.05 35.35 0.05
C LEU A 214 19.71 35.07 -1.42
N PRO A 215 20.38 34.09 -2.06
CA PRO A 215 20.00 33.65 -3.39
C PRO A 215 18.59 33.04 -3.36
N THR A 216 17.71 33.52 -4.24
CA THR A 216 16.35 33.01 -4.38
C THR A 216 16.26 32.08 -5.59
N VAL A 217 15.40 31.07 -5.50
CA VAL A 217 15.07 30.21 -6.64
C VAL A 217 14.35 31.08 -7.68
N PRO A 218 14.88 31.23 -8.91
CA PRO A 218 14.25 32.07 -9.91
C PRO A 218 12.83 31.58 -10.23
N GLN A 219 11.87 32.49 -10.25
CA GLN A 219 10.53 32.17 -10.74
C GLN A 219 10.62 31.96 -12.25
N ARG A 220 10.41 30.71 -12.68
CA ARG A 220 10.52 30.28 -14.07
C ARG A 220 9.15 30.09 -14.74
N TYR A 221 8.08 30.06 -13.95
CA TYR A 221 6.70 29.83 -14.36
C TYR A 221 5.79 30.83 -13.67
#